data_AF-A0A2D0RVA5-F1
#
_entry.id   AF-A0A2D0RVA5-F1
#
_cell.length_a   1.000
_cell.length_b   1.000
_cell.length_c   1.000
_cell.angle_alpha   90.00
_cell.angle_beta   90.00
_cell.angle_gamma   90.00
#
_symmetry.space_group_name_H-M   'P 1'
#
loop_
_entity.id
_entity.type
_entity.pdbx_description
1 polymer ?
#
loop_
_entity_poly.entity_id
_entity_poly.type
_entity_poly.pdbx_seq_one_letter_code
_entity_poly.pdbx_strand_id
1 'polypeptide(L)'
;MTAAVFFGCTFIAFSPAVALFLLTIARDPLRVIFLIAGAFFWLVSLLLSSLVWFISVQISNKDSGSQQKGLLVFGVLLSVLLQELFRFAYYKLLKKANEGLLAISQEETMPISVRQLAYVSGLGFGLMSGAFSVVNILSNSVGPGTVGIHGDSQHYFISSAFMTLAIILLHMFWGVVFFDSCERRRWWSLGTVVCSHLFVSCLTFMNPQYEGSLIPTYMVLCVMAGWAFSCAGGSLRNLRLCLTCRDKDFLLVNHRPR
;
A
#
# COMPACT_ATOMS: atom_id res chain seq x y z
N MET A 1 -22.76 -17.15 -12.75
CA MET A 1 -21.31 -17.21 -12.48
C MET A 1 -20.64 -15.84 -12.51
N THR A 2 -21.04 -14.94 -13.41
CA THR A 2 -20.35 -13.65 -13.66
C THR A 2 -20.38 -12.65 -12.50
N ALA A 3 -21.56 -12.33 -11.97
CA ALA A 3 -21.70 -11.46 -10.81
C ALA A 3 -20.98 -12.03 -9.58
N ALA A 4 -21.01 -13.36 -9.40
CA ALA A 4 -20.31 -14.03 -8.31
C ALA A 4 -18.78 -13.88 -8.41
N VAL A 5 -18.20 -14.01 -9.61
CA VAL A 5 -16.76 -13.76 -9.84
C VAL A 5 -16.42 -12.29 -9.57
N PHE A 6 -17.24 -11.36 -10.07
CA PHE A 6 -17.05 -9.93 -9.83
C PHE A 6 -17.05 -9.58 -8.34
N PHE A 7 -18.10 -9.98 -7.60
CA PHE A 7 -18.21 -9.70 -6.17
C PHE A 7 -17.14 -10.44 -5.37
N GLY A 8 -16.87 -11.70 -5.70
CA GLY A 8 -15.81 -12.49 -5.06
C GLY A 8 -14.43 -11.83 -5.19
N CYS A 9 -14.05 -11.44 -6.41
CA CYS A 9 -12.77 -10.78 -6.67
C CYS A 9 -12.72 -9.38 -6.04
N THR A 10 -13.83 -8.62 -6.08
CA THR A 10 -13.92 -7.30 -5.42
C THR A 10 -13.72 -7.41 -3.91
N PHE A 11 -14.38 -8.38 -3.27
CA PHE A 11 -14.25 -8.59 -1.83
C PHE A 11 -12.86 -9.13 -1.46
N ILE A 12 -12.24 -10.00 -2.27
CA ILE A 12 -10.85 -10.40 -2.04
C ILE A 12 -9.94 -9.17 -2.08
N ALA A 13 -10.03 -8.36 -3.14
CA ALA A 13 -9.14 -7.22 -3.35
C ALA A 13 -9.31 -6.13 -2.28
N PHE A 14 -10.56 -5.72 -1.99
CA PHE A 14 -10.82 -4.50 -1.23
C PHE A 14 -11.40 -4.70 0.16
N SER A 15 -11.88 -5.90 0.54
CA SER A 15 -12.58 -6.05 1.84
C SER A 15 -11.72 -5.65 3.05
N PRO A 16 -10.41 -5.97 3.13
CA PRO A 16 -9.63 -5.55 4.30
C PRO A 16 -9.44 -4.04 4.33
N ALA A 17 -9.26 -3.41 3.17
CA ALA A 17 -9.11 -1.97 3.06
C ALA A 17 -10.41 -1.22 3.42
N VAL A 18 -11.56 -1.72 2.96
CA VAL A 18 -12.89 -1.19 3.31
C VAL A 18 -13.17 -1.39 4.79
N ALA A 19 -12.87 -2.54 5.37
CA ALA A 19 -13.03 -2.79 6.80
C ALA A 19 -12.17 -1.80 7.63
N LEU A 20 -10.90 -1.62 7.26
CA LEU A 20 -10.01 -0.66 7.87
C LEU A 20 -10.53 0.78 7.75
N PHE A 21 -11.01 1.17 6.56
CA PHE A 21 -11.59 2.48 6.34
C PHE A 21 -12.81 2.72 7.25
N LEU A 22 -13.80 1.83 7.21
CA LEU A 22 -15.05 1.96 7.96
C LEU A 22 -14.83 1.93 9.49
N LEU A 23 -13.96 1.05 9.97
CA LEU A 23 -13.76 0.84 11.41
C LEU A 23 -12.82 1.88 12.05
N THR A 24 -11.85 2.41 11.29
CA THR A 24 -10.77 3.22 11.88
C THR A 24 -10.64 4.64 11.31
N ILE A 25 -11.03 4.87 10.05
CA ILE A 25 -10.80 6.15 9.34
C ILE A 25 -12.08 6.97 9.27
N ALA A 26 -13.21 6.36 8.88
CA ALA A 26 -14.47 7.06 8.63
C ALA A 26 -15.05 7.78 9.87
N ARG A 27 -14.58 7.46 11.07
CA ARG A 27 -15.00 8.10 12.34
C ARG A 27 -14.39 9.48 12.55
N ASP A 28 -13.33 9.84 11.83
CA ASP A 28 -12.58 11.08 12.03
C ASP A 28 -12.33 11.74 10.67
N PRO A 29 -12.94 12.91 10.40
CA PRO A 29 -12.86 13.57 9.10
C PRO A 29 -11.42 13.95 8.71
N LEU A 30 -10.53 14.25 9.67
CA LEU A 30 -9.14 14.56 9.37
C LEU A 30 -8.41 13.35 8.77
N ARG A 31 -8.72 12.13 9.25
CA ARG A 31 -8.15 10.89 8.69
C ARG A 31 -8.66 10.64 7.28
N VAL A 32 -9.91 10.97 6.98
CA VAL A 32 -10.46 10.87 5.62
C VAL A 32 -9.72 11.84 4.68
N ILE A 33 -9.52 13.09 5.10
CA ILE A 33 -8.78 14.10 4.33
C ILE A 33 -7.35 13.63 4.03
N PHE A 34 -6.64 13.11 5.04
CA PHE A 34 -5.30 12.58 4.84
C PHE A 34 -5.28 11.33 3.96
N LEU A 35 -6.26 10.43 4.06
CA LEU A 35 -6.35 9.29 3.16
C LEU A 35 -6.47 9.73 1.69
N ILE A 36 -7.37 10.68 1.42
CA ILE A 36 -7.61 11.22 0.07
C ILE A 36 -6.37 11.94 -0.44
N ALA A 37 -5.72 12.74 0.39
CA ALA A 37 -4.46 13.40 0.02
C ALA A 37 -3.36 12.38 -0.30
N GLY A 38 -3.23 11.30 0.46
CA GLY A 38 -2.30 10.21 0.16
C GLY A 38 -2.57 9.56 -1.20
N ALA A 39 -3.83 9.24 -1.49
CA ALA A 39 -4.26 8.72 -2.79
C ALA A 39 -3.93 9.70 -3.94
N PHE A 40 -4.13 11.00 -3.73
CA PHE A 40 -3.75 12.04 -4.70
C PHE A 40 -2.23 12.09 -4.95
N PHE A 41 -1.40 12.06 -3.91
CA PHE A 41 0.06 12.03 -4.06
C PHE A 41 0.53 10.78 -4.83
N TRP A 42 -0.12 9.64 -4.61
CA TRP A 42 0.14 8.45 -5.42
C TRP A 42 -0.20 8.67 -6.90
N LEU A 43 -1.37 9.28 -7.21
CA LEU A 43 -1.74 9.61 -8.60
C LEU A 43 -0.75 10.55 -9.28
N VAL A 44 -0.29 11.59 -8.58
CA VAL A 44 0.71 12.52 -9.13
C VAL A 44 2.02 11.79 -9.42
N SER A 45 2.44 10.88 -8.53
CA SER A 45 3.66 10.08 -8.76
C SER A 45 3.53 9.19 -10.02
N LEU A 46 2.36 8.58 -10.22
CA LEU A 46 2.10 7.76 -11.39
C LEU A 46 2.00 8.61 -12.66
N LEU A 47 1.35 9.78 -12.59
CA LEU A 47 1.24 10.72 -13.70
C LEU A 47 2.63 11.12 -14.22
N LEU A 48 3.52 11.54 -13.32
CA LEU A 48 4.90 11.90 -13.70
C LEU A 48 5.67 10.70 -14.28
N SER A 49 5.54 9.52 -13.67
CA SER A 49 6.17 8.31 -14.21
C SER A 49 5.64 7.93 -15.59
N SER A 50 4.33 8.07 -15.81
CA SER A 50 3.69 7.76 -17.09
C SER A 50 4.11 8.73 -18.19
N LEU A 51 4.34 10.01 -17.84
CA LEU A 51 4.86 11.01 -18.77
C LEU A 51 6.28 10.66 -19.21
N VAL A 52 7.16 10.29 -18.28
CA VAL A 52 8.54 9.89 -18.61
C VAL A 52 8.54 8.62 -19.48
N TRP A 53 7.71 7.63 -19.13
CA TRP A 53 7.55 6.42 -19.94
C TRP A 53 7.02 6.74 -21.34
N PHE A 54 6.01 7.61 -21.45
CA PHE A 54 5.44 8.02 -22.74
C PHE A 54 6.48 8.69 -23.64
N ILE A 55 7.25 9.64 -23.11
CA ILE A 55 8.34 10.31 -23.84
C ILE A 55 9.37 9.27 -24.30
N SER A 56 9.74 8.33 -23.42
CA SER A 56 10.70 7.27 -23.74
C SER A 56 10.21 6.37 -24.88
N VAL A 57 8.93 6.01 -24.90
CA VAL A 57 8.32 5.21 -25.99
C VAL A 57 8.28 5.97 -27.31
N GLN A 58 8.03 7.28 -27.31
CA GLN A 58 7.98 8.07 -28.55
C GLN A 58 9.36 8.27 -29.19
N ILE A 59 10.42 8.32 -28.38
CA ILE A 59 11.80 8.42 -28.86
C ILE A 59 12.36 7.05 -29.28
N SER A 60 11.83 5.97 -28.67
CA SER A 60 12.26 4.60 -28.94
C SER A 60 11.77 4.08 -30.29
N ASN A 61 12.52 3.13 -30.86
CA ASN A 61 12.04 2.35 -31.98
C ASN A 61 10.87 1.45 -31.52
N LYS A 62 9.74 1.50 -32.25
CA LYS A 62 8.51 0.76 -31.93
C LYS A 62 8.50 -0.65 -32.52
N ASP A 63 9.35 -0.91 -33.51
CA ASP A 63 9.40 -2.20 -34.22
C ASP A 63 10.20 -3.26 -33.43
N SER A 64 11.04 -2.83 -32.48
CA SER A 64 11.86 -3.69 -31.63
C SER A 64 11.12 -4.14 -30.36
N GLY A 65 10.51 -5.32 -30.41
CA GLY A 65 9.77 -5.88 -29.27
C GLY A 65 10.61 -6.04 -27.98
N SER A 66 11.91 -6.31 -28.09
CA SER A 66 12.82 -6.38 -26.92
C SER A 66 13.02 -5.02 -26.25
N GLN A 67 13.13 -3.95 -27.03
CA GLN A 67 13.28 -2.58 -26.54
C GLN A 67 12.00 -2.14 -25.81
N GLN A 68 10.83 -2.41 -26.37
CA GLN A 68 9.55 -2.09 -25.73
C GLN A 68 9.37 -2.82 -24.39
N LYS A 69 9.75 -4.11 -24.31
CA LYS A 69 9.78 -4.84 -23.04
C LYS A 69 10.72 -4.19 -22.01
N GLY A 70 11.92 -3.80 -22.44
CA GLY A 70 12.88 -3.07 -21.59
C GLY A 70 12.31 -1.74 -21.07
N LEU A 71 11.62 -0.98 -21.92
CA LEU A 71 10.97 0.28 -21.54
C LEU A 71 9.83 0.08 -20.53
N LEU A 72 9.07 -1.02 -20.63
CA LEU A 72 8.04 -1.36 -19.64
C LEU A 72 8.68 -1.66 -18.28
N VAL A 73 9.75 -2.46 -18.24
CA VAL A 73 10.49 -2.76 -17.00
C VAL A 73 11.03 -1.47 -16.40
N PHE A 74 11.69 -0.63 -17.21
CA PHE A 74 12.17 0.68 -16.78
C PHE A 74 11.04 1.56 -16.23
N GLY A 75 9.90 1.62 -16.92
CA GLY A 75 8.74 2.41 -16.49
C GLY A 75 8.21 1.98 -15.13
N VAL A 76 8.12 0.67 -14.88
CA VAL A 76 7.71 0.13 -13.58
C VAL A 76 8.73 0.50 -12.49
N LEU A 77 10.03 0.28 -12.72
CA LEU A 77 11.07 0.62 -11.74
C LEU A 77 11.08 2.11 -11.40
N LEU A 78 10.98 2.97 -12.42
CA LEU A 78 10.89 4.42 -12.23
C LEU A 78 9.63 4.81 -11.46
N SER A 79 8.49 4.18 -11.76
CA SER A 79 7.23 4.44 -11.07
C SER A 79 7.32 4.13 -9.58
N VAL A 80 7.97 3.03 -9.22
CA VAL A 80 8.17 2.64 -7.81
C VAL A 80 9.03 3.67 -7.09
N LEU A 81 10.15 4.10 -7.71
CA LEU A 81 11.02 5.12 -7.12
C LEU A 81 10.31 6.46 -6.95
N LEU A 82 9.50 6.88 -7.93
CA LEU A 82 8.69 8.09 -7.82
C LEU A 82 7.61 7.95 -6.75
N GLN A 83 6.96 6.80 -6.63
CA GLN A 83 5.99 6.55 -5.55
C GLN A 83 6.62 6.69 -4.16
N GLU A 84 7.84 6.16 -3.96
CA GLU A 84 8.56 6.29 -2.68
C GLU A 84 9.02 7.74 -2.42
N LEU A 85 9.46 8.46 -3.47
CA LEU A 85 9.80 9.88 -3.38
C LEU A 85 8.58 10.72 -2.97
N PHE A 86 7.43 10.47 -3.59
CA PHE A 86 6.18 11.15 -3.26
C PHE A 86 5.66 10.79 -1.87
N ARG A 87 5.88 9.55 -1.41
CA ARG A 87 5.61 9.16 -0.02
C ARG A 87 6.45 9.97 0.97
N PHE A 88 7.74 10.18 0.67
CA PHE A 88 8.60 11.03 1.48
C PHE A 88 8.16 12.49 1.49
N ALA A 89 7.83 13.05 0.32
CA ALA A 89 7.30 14.40 0.19
C ALA A 89 5.99 14.56 0.99
N TYR A 90 5.12 13.56 0.91
CA TYR A 90 3.85 13.55 1.62
C TYR A 90 4.04 13.44 3.13
N TYR A 91 4.97 12.61 3.62
CA TYR A 91 5.37 12.58 5.03
C TYR A 91 5.79 13.97 5.54
N LYS A 92 6.66 14.67 4.80
CA LYS A 92 7.10 16.03 5.18
C LYS A 92 5.94 17.02 5.22
N LEU A 93 5.05 16.95 4.23
CA LEU A 93 3.87 17.80 4.17
C LEU A 93 2.95 17.53 5.37
N LEU A 94 2.67 16.27 5.65
CA LEU A 94 1.84 15.85 6.77
C LEU A 94 2.41 16.29 8.11
N LYS A 95 3.72 16.16 8.31
CA LYS A 95 4.40 16.63 9.53
C LYS A 95 4.23 18.13 9.71
N LYS A 96 4.49 18.90 8.66
CA LYS A 96 4.31 20.36 8.67
C LYS A 96 2.85 20.76 8.87
N ALA A 97 1.90 20.05 8.28
CA ALA A 97 0.48 20.29 8.46
C ALA A 97 0.03 20.01 9.90
N ASN A 98 0.51 18.92 10.50
CA ASN A 98 0.18 18.54 11.88
C ASN A 98 0.75 19.55 12.89
N GLU A 99 1.99 20.02 12.68
CA GLU A 99 2.60 21.10 13.48
C GLU A 99 1.84 22.43 13.32
N GLY A 100 1.42 22.77 12.09
CA GLY A 100 0.63 23.97 11.84
C GLY A 100 -0.77 23.91 12.46
N LEU A 101 -1.41 22.74 12.45
CA LEU A 101 -2.70 22.52 13.12
C LEU A 101 -2.57 22.66 14.64
N LEU A 102 -1.51 22.10 15.23
CA LEU A 102 -1.25 22.26 16.67
C LEU A 102 -1.08 23.74 17.05
N ALA A 103 -0.30 24.50 16.28
CA ALA A 103 -0.03 25.91 16.56
C ALA A 103 -1.28 26.82 16.51
N ILE A 104 -2.31 26.40 15.76
CA ILE A 104 -3.58 27.13 15.63
C ILE A 104 -4.63 26.58 16.61
N SER A 105 -4.52 25.31 17.01
CA SER A 105 -5.43 24.70 17.97
C SER A 105 -5.18 25.24 19.38
N GLN A 106 -6.24 25.34 20.18
CA GLN A 106 -6.13 25.65 21.61
C GLN A 106 -5.71 24.41 22.44
N GLU A 107 -5.47 23.27 21.79
CA GLU A 107 -5.09 22.02 22.43
C GLU A 107 -3.56 21.89 22.55
N GLU A 108 -3.07 21.41 23.69
CA GLU A 108 -1.63 21.15 23.89
C GLU A 108 -1.18 19.81 23.25
N THR A 109 -2.12 18.99 22.76
CA THR A 109 -1.85 17.67 22.20
C THR A 109 -1.99 17.65 20.69
N MET A 110 -1.11 16.92 20.01
CA MET A 110 -1.20 16.72 18.56
C MET A 110 -2.57 16.14 18.18
N PRO A 111 -3.29 16.71 17.19
CA PRO A 111 -4.62 16.26 16.82
C PRO A 111 -4.59 14.83 16.27
N ILE A 112 -3.53 14.44 15.56
CA ILE A 112 -3.31 13.08 15.09
C ILE A 112 -1.88 12.61 15.40
N SER A 113 -1.75 11.39 15.91
CA SER A 113 -0.43 10.78 16.16
C SER A 113 0.28 10.41 14.86
N VAL A 114 1.61 10.54 14.81
CA VAL A 114 2.41 10.23 13.61
C VAL A 114 2.18 8.80 13.10
N ARG A 115 1.91 7.85 14.01
CA ARG A 115 1.58 6.45 13.67
C ARG A 115 0.26 6.34 12.90
N GLN A 116 -0.77 7.09 13.32
CA GLN A 116 -2.05 7.15 12.61
C GLN A 116 -1.89 7.83 11.25
N LEU A 117 -1.13 8.92 11.17
CA LEU A 117 -0.79 9.58 9.90
C LEU A 117 -0.11 8.59 8.93
N ALA A 118 0.85 7.80 9.42
CA ALA A 118 1.55 6.80 8.63
C ALA A 118 0.63 5.70 8.09
N TYR A 119 -0.23 5.17 8.96
CA TYR A 119 -1.21 4.14 8.63
C TYR A 119 -2.23 4.63 7.58
N VAL A 120 -2.82 5.81 7.80
CA VAL A 120 -3.82 6.42 6.92
C VAL A 120 -3.21 6.77 5.56
N SER A 121 -2.02 7.35 5.56
CA SER A 121 -1.24 7.67 4.36
C SER A 121 -0.95 6.41 3.54
N GLY A 122 -0.42 5.37 4.18
CA GLY A 122 -0.10 4.11 3.53
C GLY A 122 -1.33 3.42 2.95
N LEU A 123 -2.46 3.42 3.68
CA LEU A 123 -3.72 2.87 3.16
C LEU A 123 -4.25 3.66 1.96
N GLY A 124 -4.12 4.99 1.95
CA GLY A 124 -4.49 5.83 0.80
C GLY A 124 -3.69 5.50 -0.47
N PHE A 125 -2.36 5.33 -0.33
CA PHE A 125 -1.49 4.83 -1.40
C PHE A 125 -1.95 3.44 -1.88
N GLY A 126 -2.20 2.53 -0.94
CA GLY A 126 -2.65 1.17 -1.23
C GLY A 126 -3.96 1.13 -2.00
N LEU A 127 -4.98 1.82 -1.52
CA LEU A 127 -6.32 1.87 -2.15
C LEU A 127 -6.25 2.37 -3.58
N MET A 128 -5.52 3.46 -3.84
CA MET A 128 -5.42 4.02 -5.18
C MET A 128 -4.62 3.11 -6.13
N SER A 129 -3.50 2.56 -5.64
CA SER A 129 -2.71 1.55 -6.37
C SER A 129 -3.56 0.32 -6.72
N GLY A 130 -4.31 -0.18 -5.75
CA GLY A 130 -5.21 -1.31 -5.95
C GLY A 130 -6.33 -1.01 -6.94
N ALA A 131 -6.97 0.16 -6.84
CA ALA A 131 -7.99 0.60 -7.78
C ALA A 131 -7.46 0.65 -9.22
N PHE A 132 -6.29 1.28 -9.44
CA PHE A 132 -5.63 1.33 -10.74
C PHE A 132 -5.28 -0.07 -11.28
N SER A 133 -4.89 -0.99 -10.40
CA SER A 133 -4.49 -2.35 -10.81
C SER A 133 -5.66 -3.21 -11.27
N VAL A 134 -6.85 -3.07 -10.67
CA VAL A 134 -7.89 -4.12 -10.78
C VAL A 134 -9.26 -3.64 -11.25
N VAL A 135 -9.60 -2.34 -11.20
CA VAL A 135 -10.96 -1.88 -11.54
C VAL A 135 -11.33 -2.21 -12.99
N ASN A 136 -10.42 -1.99 -13.94
CA ASN A 136 -10.65 -2.34 -15.34
C ASN A 136 -10.74 -3.87 -15.54
N ILE A 137 -9.93 -4.64 -14.81
CA ILE A 137 -9.96 -6.10 -14.85
C ILE A 137 -11.29 -6.62 -14.27
N LEU A 138 -11.75 -6.09 -13.15
CA LEU A 138 -13.03 -6.45 -12.54
C LEU A 138 -14.21 -6.14 -13.45
N SER A 139 -14.19 -4.99 -14.13
CA SER A 139 -15.23 -4.66 -15.12
C SER A 139 -15.38 -5.75 -16.18
N ASN A 140 -14.26 -6.29 -16.67
CA ASN A 140 -14.26 -7.38 -17.66
C ASN A 140 -14.78 -8.72 -17.10
N SER A 141 -14.75 -8.92 -15.78
CA SER A 141 -15.26 -10.16 -15.13
C SER A 141 -16.79 -10.26 -15.05
N VAL A 142 -17.51 -9.17 -15.37
CA VAL A 142 -18.99 -9.15 -15.41
C VAL A 142 -19.53 -9.89 -16.64
N GLY A 143 -18.72 -10.04 -17.69
CA GLY A 143 -19.09 -10.78 -18.89
C GLY A 143 -19.20 -12.30 -18.66
N PRO A 144 -19.91 -13.04 -19.51
CA PRO A 144 -20.10 -14.50 -19.38
C PRO A 144 -18.82 -15.34 -19.57
N GLY A 145 -17.77 -14.76 -20.14
CA GLY A 145 -16.50 -15.45 -20.42
C GLY A 145 -15.49 -15.32 -19.29
N THR A 146 -14.60 -16.31 -19.18
CA THR A 146 -13.36 -16.22 -18.40
C THR A 146 -12.15 -16.09 -19.33
N VAL A 147 -11.02 -15.67 -18.79
CA VAL A 147 -9.74 -15.63 -19.50
C VAL A 147 -9.29 -17.05 -19.85
N GLY A 148 -8.70 -17.24 -21.03
CA GLY A 148 -8.07 -18.51 -21.41
C GLY A 148 -8.34 -19.03 -22.82
N ILE A 149 -9.13 -18.32 -23.65
CA ILE A 149 -9.37 -18.74 -25.05
C ILE A 149 -8.08 -18.84 -25.88
N HIS A 150 -7.05 -18.05 -25.54
CA HIS A 150 -5.73 -18.06 -26.17
C HIS A 150 -4.66 -18.82 -25.35
N GLY A 151 -5.06 -19.69 -24.41
CA GLY A 151 -4.14 -20.48 -23.59
C GLY A 151 -3.68 -19.81 -22.28
N ASP A 152 -4.23 -18.63 -21.96
CA ASP A 152 -4.02 -17.98 -20.66
C ASP A 152 -4.71 -18.72 -19.52
N SER A 153 -4.31 -18.44 -18.28
CA SER A 153 -4.91 -19.08 -17.11
C SER A 153 -6.33 -18.60 -16.81
N GLN A 154 -7.23 -19.54 -16.54
CA GLN A 154 -8.58 -19.27 -16.06
C GLN A 154 -8.62 -18.61 -14.67
N HIS A 155 -7.52 -18.69 -13.92
CA HIS A 155 -7.40 -18.10 -12.58
C HIS A 155 -7.02 -16.62 -12.59
N TYR A 156 -6.88 -16.00 -13.77
CA TYR A 156 -6.44 -14.61 -13.93
C TYR A 156 -7.15 -13.63 -12.97
N PHE A 157 -8.49 -13.62 -12.94
CA PHE A 157 -9.25 -12.70 -12.10
C PHE A 157 -8.98 -12.88 -10.60
N ILE A 158 -8.90 -14.13 -10.13
CA ILE A 158 -8.66 -14.45 -8.72
C ILE A 158 -7.21 -14.11 -8.34
N SER A 159 -6.24 -14.48 -9.18
CA SER A 159 -4.83 -14.14 -8.97
C SER A 159 -4.61 -12.62 -8.92
N SER A 160 -5.24 -11.87 -9.84
CA SER A 160 -5.21 -10.40 -9.82
C SER A 160 -5.82 -9.84 -8.53
N ALA A 161 -6.96 -10.37 -8.06
CA ALA A 161 -7.59 -9.91 -6.84
C ALA A 161 -6.71 -10.12 -5.60
N PHE A 162 -6.07 -11.29 -5.45
CA PHE A 162 -5.14 -11.56 -4.36
C PHE A 162 -3.86 -10.70 -4.46
N MET A 163 -3.32 -10.51 -5.66
CA MET A 163 -2.19 -9.61 -5.87
C MET A 163 -2.54 -8.17 -5.44
N THR A 164 -3.72 -7.68 -5.84
CA THR A 164 -4.21 -6.35 -5.46
C THR A 164 -4.37 -6.22 -3.95
N LEU A 165 -4.95 -7.23 -3.29
CA LEU A 165 -5.05 -7.27 -1.83
C LEU A 165 -3.66 -7.14 -1.19
N ALA A 166 -2.69 -7.93 -1.65
CA ALA A 166 -1.34 -7.92 -1.12
C ALA A 166 -0.68 -6.54 -1.31
N ILE A 167 -0.82 -5.91 -2.47
CA ILE A 167 -0.28 -4.57 -2.74
C ILE A 167 -0.94 -3.50 -1.87
N ILE A 168 -2.26 -3.54 -1.66
CA ILE A 168 -2.97 -2.58 -0.79
C ILE A 168 -2.42 -2.67 0.64
N LEU A 169 -2.31 -3.88 1.18
CA LEU A 169 -1.80 -4.09 2.54
C LEU A 169 -0.31 -3.78 2.65
N LEU A 170 0.50 -4.12 1.65
CA LEU A 170 1.91 -3.78 1.59
C LEU A 170 2.13 -2.26 1.61
N HIS A 171 1.38 -1.48 0.84
CA HIS A 171 1.47 -0.01 0.90
C HIS A 171 1.14 0.55 2.28
N MET A 172 0.16 -0.04 2.98
CA MET A 172 -0.13 0.33 4.36
C MET A 172 1.05 0.02 5.29
N PHE A 173 1.60 -1.20 5.24
CA PHE A 173 2.73 -1.59 6.07
C PHE A 173 4.02 -0.83 5.75
N TRP A 174 4.32 -0.63 4.46
CA TRP A 174 5.39 0.24 4.00
C TRP A 174 5.20 1.65 4.53
N GLY A 175 3.99 2.21 4.47
CA GLY A 175 3.69 3.53 5.05
C GLY A 175 4.05 3.63 6.54
N VAL A 176 3.64 2.64 7.34
CA VAL A 176 3.95 2.57 8.78
C VAL A 176 5.44 2.50 9.04
N VAL A 177 6.15 1.55 8.40
CA VAL A 177 7.60 1.37 8.58
C VAL A 177 8.38 2.57 8.05
N PHE A 178 7.95 3.15 6.93
CA PHE A 178 8.57 4.32 6.31
C PHE A 178 8.55 5.53 7.23
N PHE A 179 7.39 5.88 7.79
CA PHE A 179 7.25 7.02 8.68
C PHE A 179 8.03 6.80 10.00
N ASP A 180 7.97 5.60 10.59
CA ASP A 180 8.78 5.28 11.78
C ASP A 180 10.29 5.39 11.48
N SER A 181 10.72 4.98 10.28
CA SER A 181 12.11 5.11 9.84
C SER A 181 12.54 6.57 9.70
N CYS A 182 11.67 7.42 9.17
CA CYS A 182 11.91 8.86 9.06
C CYS A 182 12.00 9.54 10.44
N GLU A 183 11.09 9.22 11.36
CA GLU A 183 11.08 9.78 12.71
C GLU A 183 12.34 9.37 13.50
N ARG A 184 12.74 8.10 13.39
CA ARG A 184 13.93 7.57 14.09
C ARG A 184 15.24 7.76 13.33
N ARG A 185 15.22 8.46 12.18
CA ARG A 185 16.37 8.66 11.28
C ARG A 185 17.13 7.37 10.91
N ARG A 186 16.41 6.26 10.76
CA ARG A 186 16.98 4.95 10.39
C ARG A 186 16.95 4.74 8.88
N TRP A 187 17.93 5.27 8.18
CA TRP A 187 17.99 5.24 6.71
C TRP A 187 18.05 3.84 6.10
N TRP A 188 18.66 2.87 6.80
CA TRP A 188 18.69 1.47 6.34
C TRP A 188 17.29 0.85 6.25
N SER A 189 16.41 1.18 7.19
CA SER A 189 15.03 0.69 7.25
C SER A 189 14.20 1.30 6.12
N LEU A 190 14.42 2.59 5.83
CA LEU A 190 13.84 3.26 4.67
C LEU A 190 14.30 2.62 3.36
N GLY A 191 15.60 2.36 3.20
CA GLY A 191 16.13 1.64 2.05
C GLY A 191 15.51 0.25 1.88
N THR A 192 15.25 -0.45 2.99
CA THR A 192 14.59 -1.77 2.95
C THR A 192 13.15 -1.69 2.45
N VAL A 193 12.39 -0.65 2.83
CA VAL A 193 11.05 -0.40 2.29
C VAL A 193 11.10 -0.23 0.77
N VAL A 194 11.98 0.65 0.27
CA VAL A 194 12.14 0.89 -1.18
C VAL A 194 12.55 -0.39 -1.91
N CYS A 195 13.53 -1.12 -1.39
CA CYS A 195 14.00 -2.39 -1.97
C CYS A 195 12.89 -3.45 -1.98
N SER A 196 12.09 -3.57 -0.91
CA SER A 196 11.00 -4.53 -0.85
C SER A 196 9.86 -4.17 -1.82
N HIS A 197 9.57 -2.89 -2.03
CA HIS A 197 8.59 -2.45 -3.02
C HIS A 197 9.07 -2.72 -4.46
N LEU A 198 10.34 -2.45 -4.76
CA LEU A 198 10.96 -2.83 -6.03
C LEU A 198 10.93 -4.35 -6.24
N PHE A 199 11.29 -5.11 -5.21
CA PHE A 199 11.30 -6.57 -5.27
C PHE A 199 9.90 -7.13 -5.57
N VAL A 200 8.87 -6.70 -4.85
CA VAL A 200 7.47 -7.12 -5.10
C VAL A 200 7.01 -6.72 -6.50
N SER A 201 7.41 -5.53 -6.98
CA SER A 201 7.10 -5.11 -8.35
C SER A 201 7.78 -5.99 -9.38
N CYS A 202 9.04 -6.36 -9.18
CA CYS A 202 9.77 -7.29 -10.06
C CYS A 202 9.18 -8.71 -10.05
N LEU A 203 8.67 -9.19 -8.92
CA LEU A 203 7.97 -10.48 -8.85
C LEU A 203 6.76 -10.52 -9.79
N THR A 204 6.12 -9.39 -10.08
CA THR A 204 4.98 -9.35 -11.03
C THR A 204 5.38 -9.63 -12.46
N PHE A 205 6.65 -9.44 -12.83
CA PHE A 205 7.15 -9.80 -14.16
C PHE A 205 7.25 -11.31 -14.41
N MET A 206 7.20 -12.11 -13.34
CA MET A 206 7.15 -13.57 -13.47
C MET A 206 5.77 -14.08 -13.91
N ASN A 207 4.74 -13.23 -13.90
CA ASN A 207 3.44 -13.60 -14.47
C ASN A 207 3.61 -13.96 -15.96
N PRO A 208 3.06 -15.10 -16.42
CA PRO A 208 1.92 -15.83 -15.85
C PRO A 208 2.26 -16.95 -14.84
N GLN A 209 3.51 -17.14 -14.44
CA GLN A 209 3.89 -18.13 -13.41
C GLN A 209 3.51 -17.63 -12.00
N TYR A 210 2.24 -17.80 -11.63
CA TYR A 210 1.69 -17.26 -10.39
C TYR A 210 2.37 -17.80 -9.12
N GLU A 211 2.87 -19.05 -9.13
CA GLU A 211 3.59 -19.62 -7.99
C GLU A 211 4.85 -18.81 -7.64
N GLY A 212 5.60 -18.38 -8.65
CA GLY A 212 6.81 -17.59 -8.49
C GLY A 212 6.55 -16.12 -8.17
N SER A 213 5.33 -15.61 -8.44
CA SER A 213 4.96 -14.22 -8.19
C SER A 213 4.21 -14.06 -6.86
N LEU A 214 3.08 -14.76 -6.72
CA LEU A 214 2.11 -14.54 -5.65
C LEU A 214 2.61 -15.07 -4.31
N ILE A 215 3.19 -16.27 -4.26
CA ILE A 215 3.65 -16.88 -3.00
C ILE A 215 4.75 -16.01 -2.36
N PRO A 216 5.81 -15.60 -3.08
CA PRO A 216 6.82 -14.72 -2.49
C PRO A 216 6.27 -13.34 -2.10
N THR A 217 5.33 -12.77 -2.86
CA THR A 217 4.66 -11.51 -2.47
C THR A 217 3.94 -11.64 -1.13
N TYR A 218 3.23 -12.75 -0.88
CA TYR A 218 2.56 -12.98 0.41
C TYR A 218 3.55 -13.27 1.55
N MET A 219 4.71 -13.87 1.26
CA MET A 219 5.78 -13.99 2.26
C MET A 219 6.30 -12.60 2.68
N VAL A 220 6.56 -11.72 1.70
CA VAL A 220 6.98 -10.33 1.96
C VAL A 220 5.90 -9.58 2.74
N LEU A 221 4.63 -9.77 2.38
CA LEU A 221 3.48 -9.19 3.10
C LEU A 221 3.49 -9.58 4.58
N CYS A 222 3.64 -10.87 4.90
CA CYS A 222 3.68 -11.34 6.29
C CYS A 222 4.87 -10.77 7.07
N VAL A 223 6.06 -10.71 6.46
CA VAL A 223 7.25 -10.11 7.08
C VAL A 223 7.04 -8.62 7.35
N MET A 224 6.53 -7.88 6.36
CA MET A 224 6.24 -6.45 6.50
C MET A 224 5.13 -6.19 7.52
N ALA A 225 4.12 -7.05 7.63
CA ALA A 225 3.07 -6.97 8.64
C ALA A 225 3.66 -7.09 10.06
N GLY A 226 4.51 -8.10 10.29
CA GLY A 226 5.18 -8.29 11.58
C GLY A 226 6.09 -7.12 11.96
N TRP A 227 6.79 -6.55 10.97
CA TRP A 227 7.61 -5.35 11.19
C TRP A 227 6.77 -4.12 11.49
N ALA A 228 5.73 -3.85 10.69
CA ALA A 228 4.81 -2.73 10.93
C ALA A 228 4.14 -2.82 12.31
N PHE A 229 3.73 -4.01 12.73
CA PHE A 229 3.20 -4.27 14.08
C PHE A 229 4.21 -3.90 15.17
N SER A 230 5.48 -4.28 14.99
CA SER A 230 6.57 -3.94 15.91
C SER A 230 6.86 -2.43 15.95
N CYS A 231 6.87 -1.76 14.79
CA CYS A 231 7.02 -0.30 14.70
C CYS A 231 5.88 0.45 15.39
N ALA A 232 4.66 -0.09 15.34
CA ALA A 232 3.49 0.47 16.01
C ALA A 232 3.48 0.26 17.54
N GLY A 233 4.47 -0.47 18.10
CA GLY A 233 4.60 -0.77 19.53
C GLY A 233 4.02 -2.12 19.96
N GLY A 234 3.66 -2.97 19.01
CA GLY A 234 3.21 -4.33 19.24
C GLY A 234 4.34 -5.25 19.74
N SER A 235 3.99 -6.24 20.56
CA SER A 235 4.89 -7.29 21.01
C SER A 235 4.11 -8.58 21.27
N LEU A 236 4.81 -9.73 21.35
CA LEU A 236 4.18 -11.01 21.74
C LEU A 236 3.51 -10.93 23.12
N ARG A 237 4.05 -10.11 24.02
CA ARG A 237 3.44 -9.84 25.32
C ARG A 237 2.09 -9.13 25.16
N ASN A 238 2.01 -8.09 24.34
CA ASN A 238 0.76 -7.37 24.08
C ASN A 238 -0.29 -8.30 23.46
N LEU A 239 0.14 -9.18 22.55
CA LEU A 239 -0.72 -10.15 21.88
C LEU A 239 -1.26 -11.19 22.88
N ARG A 240 -0.41 -11.72 23.76
CA ARG A 240 -0.81 -12.61 24.85
C ARG A 240 -1.77 -11.93 25.83
N LEU A 241 -1.53 -10.66 26.17
CA LEU A 241 -2.40 -9.89 27.07
C LEU A 241 -3.78 -9.64 26.46
N CYS A 242 -3.83 -9.29 25.17
CA CYS A 242 -5.08 -9.15 24.42
C CYS A 242 -5.88 -10.46 24.38
N LEU A 243 -5.22 -11.57 24.05
CA LEU A 243 -5.84 -12.91 24.01
C LEU A 243 -6.32 -13.40 25.39
N THR A 244 -5.66 -12.98 26.47
CA THR A 244 -6.05 -13.36 27.84
C THR A 244 -6.99 -12.35 28.51
N CYS A 245 -7.39 -11.28 27.80
CA CYS A 245 -8.20 -10.17 28.30
C CYS A 245 -7.73 -9.61 29.66
N ARG A 246 -6.42 -9.71 29.97
CA ARG A 246 -5.81 -9.26 31.23
C ARG A 246 -5.47 -7.75 31.25
N ASP A 247 -6.13 -6.98 30.39
CA ASP A 247 -5.77 -5.59 30.07
C ASP A 247 -6.02 -4.59 31.22
N LYS A 248 -6.81 -4.98 32.24
CA LYS A 248 -7.09 -4.13 33.41
C LYS A 248 -5.84 -3.74 34.20
N ASP A 249 -4.79 -4.56 34.16
CA ASP A 249 -3.53 -4.30 34.87
C ASP A 249 -2.60 -3.35 34.10
N PHE A 250 -2.80 -3.16 32.79
CA PHE A 250 -1.89 -2.38 31.94
C PHE A 250 -2.13 -0.87 32.05
N LEU A 251 -3.40 -0.43 32.14
CA LEU A 251 -3.75 0.98 32.37
C LEU A 251 -3.24 1.48 33.74
N LEU A 252 -3.17 0.59 34.74
CA LEU A 252 -2.65 0.92 36.08
C LEU A 252 -1.11 1.01 36.12
N VAL A 253 -0.39 0.29 35.26
CA VAL A 253 1.08 0.27 35.25
C VAL A 253 1.67 1.46 34.49
N ASN A 254 1.00 1.96 33.45
CA ASN A 254 1.48 3.12 32.68
C ASN A 254 1.16 4.49 33.31
N HIS A 255 0.37 4.54 34.38
CA HIS A 255 0.12 5.78 35.15
C HIS A 255 1.13 6.02 36.28
N ARG A 256 2.14 5.16 36.46
CA ARG A 256 3.26 5.51 37.36
C ARG A 256 4.21 6.46 36.62
N PRO A 257 4.38 7.71 37.11
CA PRO A 257 5.35 8.61 36.54
C PRO A 257 6.75 8.00 36.68
N ARG A 258 7.53 8.05 35.61
CA ARG A 258 8.98 7.94 35.69
C ARG A 258 9.56 9.31 35.99
#